data_AF-A0A5C8RXH2-F1
#
_entry.id   AF-A0A5C8RXH2-F1
#
_cell.length_a   1.000
_cell.length_b   1.000
_cell.length_c   1.000
_cell.angle_alpha   90.00
_cell.angle_beta   90.00
_cell.angle_gamma   90.00
#
_symmetry.space_group_name_H-M   'P 1'
#
loop_
_entity.id
_entity.type
_entity.pdbx_description
1 polymer ?
#
loop_
_entity_poly.entity_id
_entity_poly.type
_entity_poly.pdbx_seq_one_letter_code
_entity_poly.pdbx_strand_id
1 'polypeptide(L)'
;MKIIYTLATLASFAIPAHAIEGRYKVEGQNPGQTQLYKGEAMIKKTGDTYSVIWQIGSGRQVGTGILTGAVLSVIFQATGAPGSGGVASFQVIDDKVTAGKWAVTGGQTVGSEKWSLERGI
;
A
#
# COMPACT_ATOMS: atom_id res chain seq x y z
N MET A 1 46.14 -37.93 -10.20
CA MET A 1 45.13 -37.41 -9.25
C MET A 1 44.57 -36.12 -9.84
N LYS A 2 43.35 -36.12 -10.38
CA LYS A 2 42.70 -34.93 -10.98
C LYS A 2 41.60 -34.47 -10.03
N ILE A 3 41.76 -33.30 -9.42
CA ILE A 3 40.77 -32.68 -8.55
C ILE A 3 39.83 -31.89 -9.47
N ILE A 4 38.57 -32.30 -9.53
CA ILE A 4 37.52 -31.64 -10.29
C ILE A 4 36.81 -30.68 -9.32
N TYR A 5 36.88 -29.38 -9.58
CA TYR A 5 36.10 -28.39 -8.83
C TYR A 5 34.73 -28.28 -9.48
N THR A 6 33.71 -28.87 -8.84
CA THR A 6 32.32 -28.67 -9.25
C THR A 6 31.85 -27.30 -8.75
N LEU A 7 31.64 -26.37 -9.67
CA LEU A 7 31.04 -25.07 -9.38
C LEU A 7 29.55 -25.29 -9.08
N ALA A 8 29.15 -25.16 -7.82
CA ALA A 8 27.74 -25.21 -7.44
C ALA A 8 27.06 -23.90 -7.82
N THR A 9 26.25 -23.91 -8.88
CA THR A 9 25.35 -22.80 -9.21
C THR A 9 24.23 -22.74 -8.17
N LEU A 10 24.25 -21.72 -7.30
CA LEU A 10 23.11 -21.36 -6.49
C LEU A 10 22.05 -20.72 -7.41
N ALA A 11 21.00 -21.48 -7.74
CA ALA A 11 19.82 -20.89 -8.33
C ALA A 11 19.10 -20.05 -7.27
N SER A 12 19.13 -18.72 -7.41
CA SER A 12 18.28 -17.84 -6.62
C SER A 12 16.82 -18.07 -7.02
N PHE A 13 16.08 -18.77 -6.17
CA PHE A 13 14.61 -18.73 -6.24
C PHE A 13 14.18 -17.32 -5.83
N ALA A 14 13.79 -16.50 -6.82
CA ALA A 14 13.08 -15.27 -6.52
C ALA A 14 11.75 -15.66 -5.89
N ILE A 15 11.59 -15.39 -4.59
CA ILE A 15 10.29 -15.53 -3.93
C ILE A 15 9.35 -14.58 -4.66
N PRO A 16 8.22 -15.05 -5.23
CA PRO A 16 7.28 -14.18 -5.90
C PRO A 16 6.81 -13.13 -4.89
N ALA A 17 6.97 -11.87 -5.25
CA ALA A 17 6.73 -10.72 -4.39
C ALA A 17 5.29 -10.72 -3.86
N HIS A 18 5.16 -11.20 -2.62
CA HIS A 18 4.18 -10.76 -1.62
C HIS A 18 4.49 -9.34 -1.11
N ALA A 19 5.38 -8.61 -1.80
CA ALA A 19 6.22 -7.54 -1.28
C ALA A 19 5.49 -6.66 -0.26
N ILE A 20 4.40 -6.03 -0.69
CA ILE A 20 3.67 -5.05 0.13
C ILE A 20 2.43 -5.59 0.85
N GLU A 21 2.09 -6.87 0.71
CA GLU A 21 0.87 -7.44 1.33
C GLU A 21 0.98 -7.44 2.86
N GLY A 22 -0.15 -7.22 3.53
CA GLY A 22 -0.18 -7.19 4.98
C GLY A 22 -1.13 -6.16 5.56
N ARG A 23 -1.08 -6.04 6.90
CA ARG A 23 -1.81 -5.03 7.66
C ARG A 23 -0.87 -3.92 8.12
N TYR A 24 -1.29 -2.69 7.90
CA TYR A 24 -0.56 -1.49 8.24
C TYR A 24 -1.37 -0.63 9.21
N LYS A 25 -0.72 -0.07 10.22
CA LYS A 25 -1.25 1.11 10.91
C LYS A 25 -1.12 2.32 10.00
N VAL A 26 -2.13 3.17 10.00
CA VAL A 26 -2.17 4.43 9.26
C VAL A 26 -2.27 5.58 10.25
N GLU A 27 -1.38 6.55 10.11
CA GLU A 27 -1.54 7.89 10.68
C GLU A 27 -1.61 8.88 9.54
N GLY A 28 -2.70 9.63 9.45
CA GLY A 28 -2.93 10.54 8.34
C GLY A 28 -3.44 11.91 8.77
N GLN A 29 -3.38 12.84 7.84
CA GLN A 29 -3.79 14.22 8.04
C GLN A 29 -4.66 14.67 6.87
N ASN A 30 -5.84 15.21 7.19
CA ASN A 30 -6.72 15.81 6.21
C ASN A 30 -6.13 17.13 5.69
N PRO A 31 -6.42 17.53 4.45
CA PRO A 31 -5.97 18.81 3.92
C PRO A 31 -6.35 19.98 4.83
N GLY A 32 -5.36 20.83 5.18
CA GLY A 32 -5.58 22.03 5.99
C GLY A 32 -5.91 21.79 7.46
N GLN A 33 -5.93 20.55 7.94
CA GLN A 33 -6.15 20.23 9.35
C GLN A 33 -4.84 19.90 10.06
N THR A 34 -4.72 20.28 11.32
CA THR A 34 -3.55 19.97 12.16
C THR A 34 -3.68 18.62 12.86
N GLN A 35 -4.90 18.21 13.20
CA GLN A 35 -5.18 16.96 13.88
C GLN A 35 -4.94 15.75 12.96
N LEU A 36 -4.25 14.74 13.49
CA LEU A 36 -4.06 13.46 12.81
C LEU A 36 -5.26 12.54 13.04
N TYR A 37 -5.67 11.81 11.99
CA TYR A 37 -6.50 10.63 12.11
C TYR A 37 -5.64 9.37 12.18
N LYS A 38 -6.22 8.30 12.75
CA LYS A 38 -5.59 6.99 12.82
C LYS A 38 -6.53 5.92 12.31
N GLY A 39 -5.95 4.84 11.80
CA GLY A 39 -6.70 3.65 11.43
C GLY A 39 -5.79 2.54 10.92
N GLU A 40 -6.37 1.66 10.12
CA GLU A 40 -5.67 0.52 9.54
C GLU A 40 -5.90 0.45 8.04
N ALA A 41 -4.92 -0.06 7.33
CA ALA A 41 -5.05 -0.44 5.93
C ALA A 41 -4.56 -1.88 5.73
N MET A 42 -5.32 -2.65 4.95
CA MET A 42 -4.97 -4.01 4.59
C MET A 42 -4.74 -4.10 3.08
N ILE A 43 -3.58 -4.62 2.70
CA ILE A 43 -3.19 -4.80 1.30
C ILE A 43 -3.18 -6.29 0.98
N LYS A 44 -3.82 -6.66 -0.13
CA LYS A 44 -3.79 -8.01 -0.70
C LYS A 44 -3.62 -7.94 -2.21
N LYS A 45 -2.78 -8.80 -2.79
CA LYS A 45 -2.62 -8.90 -4.23
C LYS A 45 -3.81 -9.63 -4.86
N THR A 46 -4.33 -9.08 -5.95
CA THR A 46 -5.50 -9.58 -6.70
C THR A 46 -5.17 -9.59 -8.20
N GLY A 47 -4.57 -10.68 -8.67
CA GLY A 47 -4.02 -10.76 -10.03
C GLY A 47 -2.85 -9.78 -10.20
N ASP A 48 -2.97 -8.87 -11.17
CA ASP A 48 -1.97 -7.82 -11.46
C ASP A 48 -2.18 -6.54 -10.64
N THR A 49 -3.22 -6.50 -9.80
CA THR A 49 -3.58 -5.34 -8.97
C THR A 49 -3.48 -5.67 -7.49
N TYR A 50 -3.70 -4.67 -6.64
CA TYR A 50 -3.79 -4.80 -5.19
C TYR A 50 -5.15 -4.31 -4.71
N SER A 51 -5.84 -5.14 -3.92
CA SER A 51 -6.95 -4.66 -3.09
C SER A 51 -6.39 -3.95 -1.87
N VAL A 52 -6.89 -2.75 -1.61
CA VAL A 52 -6.55 -1.98 -0.41
C VAL A 52 -7.82 -1.64 0.33
N ILE A 53 -7.90 -2.02 1.60
CA ILE A 53 -9.08 -1.77 2.44
C ILE A 53 -8.64 -0.94 3.63
N TRP A 54 -9.22 0.25 3.76
CA TRP A 54 -9.03 1.12 4.91
C TRP A 54 -10.17 0.99 5.91
N GLN A 55 -9.81 1.07 7.19
CA GLN A 55 -10.72 1.25 8.31
C GLN A 55 -10.23 2.46 9.13
N ILE A 56 -10.86 3.62 8.95
CA ILE A 56 -10.52 4.87 9.65
C ILE A 56 -11.72 5.26 10.53
N GLY A 57 -11.56 5.12 11.85
CA GLY A 57 -12.69 5.21 12.77
C GLY A 57 -13.80 4.21 12.41
N SER A 58 -15.04 4.67 12.29
CA SER A 58 -16.16 3.86 11.80
C SER A 58 -16.27 3.78 10.26
N GLY A 59 -15.46 4.57 9.54
CA GLY A 59 -15.48 4.61 8.08
C GLY A 59 -14.69 3.47 7.45
N ARG A 60 -15.24 2.91 6.37
CA ARG A 60 -14.59 1.89 5.55
C ARG A 60 -14.46 2.37 4.11
N GLN A 61 -13.27 2.20 3.54
CA GLN A 61 -12.97 2.53 2.15
C GLN A 61 -12.34 1.32 1.48
N VAL A 62 -12.69 1.10 0.21
CA VAL A 62 -12.14 0.03 -0.61
C VAL A 62 -11.47 0.66 -1.81
N GLY A 63 -10.31 0.15 -2.17
CA GLY A 63 -9.56 0.61 -3.32
C GLY A 63 -8.93 -0.51 -4.13
N THR A 64 -8.61 -0.16 -5.38
CA THR A 64 -7.86 -0.99 -6.32
C THR A 64 -6.58 -0.25 -6.70
N GLY A 65 -5.44 -0.89 -6.47
CA GLY A 65 -4.13 -0.32 -6.65
C GLY A 65 -3.31 -1.00 -7.73
N ILE A 66 -2.40 -0.25 -8.33
CA ILE A 66 -1.36 -0.74 -9.23
C ILE A 66 -0.03 -0.33 -8.64
N LEU A 67 0.90 -1.28 -8.54
CA LEU A 67 2.29 -1.03 -8.17
C LEU A 67 3.11 -0.87 -9.44
N THR A 68 3.71 0.31 -9.64
CA THR A 68 4.62 0.58 -10.76
C THR A 68 5.93 1.15 -10.22
N GLY A 69 7.02 0.40 -10.41
CA GLY A 69 8.28 0.72 -9.73
C GLY A 69 8.10 0.71 -8.21
N ALA A 70 8.47 1.81 -7.55
CA ALA A 70 8.38 1.98 -6.10
C ALA A 70 7.14 2.79 -5.66
N VAL A 71 6.09 2.86 -6.49
CA VAL A 71 4.87 3.64 -6.19
C VAL A 71 3.62 2.78 -6.32
N LEU A 72 2.85 2.70 -5.23
CA LEU A 72 1.51 2.12 -5.23
C LEU A 72 0.49 3.26 -5.44
N SER A 73 -0.18 3.26 -6.60
CA SER A 73 -1.26 4.19 -6.90
C SER A 73 -2.61 3.49 -6.73
N VAL A 74 -3.56 4.10 -6.03
CA VAL A 74 -4.83 3.47 -5.65
C VAL A 74 -6.00 4.40 -5.94
N ILE A 75 -7.02 3.90 -6.64
CA ILE A 75 -8.35 4.52 -6.61
C ILE A 75 -9.09 3.98 -5.40
N PHE A 76 -9.82 4.82 -4.66
CA PHE A 76 -10.58 4.38 -3.49
C PHE A 76 -11.98 4.99 -3.45
N GLN A 77 -12.90 4.31 -2.78
CA GLN A 77 -14.28 4.75 -2.55
C GLN A 77 -14.75 4.35 -1.15
N ALA A 78 -15.56 5.20 -0.52
CA ALA A 78 -16.24 4.87 0.73
C ALA A 78 -17.40 3.90 0.49
N THR A 79 -17.50 2.83 1.29
CA THR A 79 -18.52 1.77 1.07
C THR A 79 -19.93 2.18 1.47
N GLY A 80 -20.09 3.23 2.31
CA GLY A 80 -21.38 3.73 2.78
C GLY A 80 -21.82 5.07 2.14
N ALA A 81 -21.02 5.61 1.22
CA ALA A 81 -21.29 6.90 0.58
C ALA A 81 -20.83 6.86 -0.89
N PRO A 82 -21.65 6.28 -1.79
CA PRO A 82 -21.32 6.20 -3.22
C PRO A 82 -20.99 7.58 -3.80
N GLY A 83 -19.92 7.66 -4.61
CA GLY A 83 -19.41 8.93 -5.14
C GLY A 83 -18.39 9.65 -4.25
N SER A 84 -18.23 9.23 -2.98
CA SER A 84 -17.18 9.74 -2.10
C SER A 84 -15.92 8.89 -2.24
N GLY A 85 -15.10 9.22 -3.23
CA GLY A 85 -13.87 8.52 -3.56
C GLY A 85 -12.77 9.45 -4.02
N GLY A 86 -11.63 8.87 -4.39
CA GLY A 86 -10.47 9.63 -4.77
C GLY A 86 -9.31 8.77 -5.24
N VAL A 87 -8.13 9.39 -5.27
CA VAL A 87 -6.87 8.76 -5.62
C VAL A 87 -5.88 8.89 -4.48
N ALA A 88 -5.05 7.87 -4.32
CA ALA A 88 -3.93 7.89 -3.41
C ALA A 88 -2.66 7.40 -4.13
N SER A 89 -1.50 7.85 -3.68
CA SER A 89 -0.21 7.38 -4.17
C SER A 89 0.77 7.29 -3.01
N PHE A 90 1.37 6.12 -2.85
CA PHE A 90 2.25 5.79 -1.74
C PHE A 90 3.61 5.30 -2.24
N GLN A 91 4.65 5.66 -1.50
CA GLN A 91 5.99 5.15 -1.69
C GLN A 91 6.11 3.74 -1.10
N VAL A 92 6.80 2.88 -1.83
CA VAL A 92 7.18 1.54 -1.41
C VAL A 92 8.70 1.51 -1.21
N ILE A 93 9.14 1.19 -0.01
CA ILE A 93 10.56 1.11 0.38
C ILE A 93 10.75 -0.20 1.13
N ASP A 94 11.77 -0.98 0.75
CA ASP A 94 12.04 -2.30 1.31
C ASP A 94 10.79 -3.18 1.38
N ASP A 95 10.06 -3.21 0.25
CA ASP A 95 8.79 -3.91 0.08
C ASP A 95 7.68 -3.46 1.04
N LYS A 96 7.78 -2.28 1.66
CA LYS A 96 6.75 -1.76 2.58
C LYS A 96 6.16 -0.47 2.07
N VAL A 97 4.83 -0.36 2.15
CA VAL A 97 4.18 0.95 1.98
C VAL A 97 4.55 1.84 3.16
N THR A 98 5.09 3.02 2.88
CA THR A 98 5.64 3.92 3.90
C THR A 98 4.88 5.23 4.04
N ALA A 99 4.86 6.06 3.00
CA ALA A 99 4.20 7.36 3.07
C ALA A 99 3.56 7.71 1.73
N GLY A 100 2.50 8.51 1.78
CA GLY A 100 1.80 8.90 0.57
C GLY A 100 0.92 10.11 0.73
N LYS A 101 0.26 10.44 -0.38
CA LYS A 101 -0.71 11.51 -0.48
C LYS A 101 -1.99 10.97 -1.08
N TRP A 102 -3.10 11.60 -0.74
CA TRP A 102 -4.40 11.30 -1.32
C TRP A 102 -5.18 12.57 -1.59
N ALA A 103 -6.12 12.51 -2.51
CA ALA A 103 -7.08 13.55 -2.79
C ALA A 103 -8.43 12.93 -3.12
N VAL A 104 -9.52 13.61 -2.73
CA VAL A 104 -10.86 13.27 -3.21
C VAL A 104 -11.01 13.68 -4.68
N THR A 105 -11.89 13.01 -5.41
CA THR A 105 -12.22 13.34 -6.80
C THR A 105 -12.62 14.82 -6.91
N GLY A 106 -11.96 15.57 -7.80
CA GLY A 106 -12.18 17.01 -7.99
C GLY A 106 -11.56 17.91 -6.90
N GLY A 107 -10.93 17.33 -5.87
CA GLY A 107 -10.23 18.07 -4.83
C GLY A 107 -8.98 18.77 -5.37
N GLN A 108 -8.67 19.95 -4.83
CA GLN A 108 -7.50 20.76 -5.21
C GLN A 108 -6.38 20.72 -4.16
N THR A 109 -6.61 20.02 -3.05
CA THR A 109 -5.67 19.88 -1.94
C THR A 109 -5.53 18.40 -1.59
N VAL A 110 -4.37 18.06 -1.00
CA VAL A 110 -4.01 16.68 -0.68
C VAL A 110 -3.95 16.46 0.82
N GLY A 111 -4.42 15.31 1.26
CA GLY A 111 -4.08 14.76 2.55
C GLY A 111 -2.75 14.01 2.48
N SER A 112 -2.24 13.60 3.63
CA SER A 112 -1.04 12.77 3.73
C SER A 112 -1.24 11.62 4.68
N GLU A 113 -0.52 10.52 4.46
CA GLU A 113 -0.54 9.36 5.33
C GLU A 113 0.87 8.79 5.50
N LYS A 114 1.11 8.24 6.69
CA LYS A 114 2.25 7.39 7.04
C LYS A 114 1.74 6.04 7.50
N TRP A 115 2.39 5.00 6.99
CA TRP A 115 2.00 3.62 7.14
C TRP A 115 3.12 2.85 7.85
N SER A 116 2.75 1.94 8.74
CA SER A 116 3.68 1.08 9.46
C SER A 116 3.16 -0.34 9.46
N LEU A 117 3.91 -1.26 8.86
CA LEU A 117 3.54 -2.67 8.78
C LEU A 117 3.46 -3.28 10.18
N GLU A 118 2.31 -3.84 10.54
CA GLU A 118 2.13 -4.58 11.80
C GLU A 118 2.48 -6.05 11.64
N ARG A 119 2.02 -6.66 10.54
CA ARG A 119 2.18 -8.08 10.25
C ARG A 119 2.00 -8.35 8.75
N GLY A 120 2.91 -9.14 8.17
CA GLY A 120 2.72 -9.73 6.84
C GLY A 120 1.71 -10.88 6.89
N ILE A 121 0.92 -11.05 5.83
CA ILE A 121 -0.04 -12.15 5.69
C ILE A 121 0.63 -13.33 4.97
#